data_AF-A0A8B8HJ77-F1
#
_entry.id   AF-A0A8B8HJ77-F1
#
_cell.length_a   1.000
_cell.length_b   1.000
_cell.length_c   1.000
_cell.angle_alpha   90.00
_cell.angle_beta   90.00
_cell.angle_gamma   90.00
#
_symmetry.space_group_name_H-M   'P 1'
#
loop_
_entity.id
_entity.type
_entity.pdbx_description
1 polymer ?
#
loop_
_entity_poly.entity_id
_entity_poly.type
_entity_poly.pdbx_seq_one_letter_code
_entity_poly.pdbx_strand_id
1 'polypeptide(L)'
;MIVDCNFNGKEFSCCENFHMVDSEYGSCFSFNTLQNKYIEDSQVVVNRSTGPGVLTFHILSDAQVTIHSSEELSTNVLDKKFKLDVKTNRENFIDLVFSIIEVDNENVLQYEDIAIRKCRYNYEIPKEALHTYQLYSYGACRLAKSTAKAYEHCGCVHPVRDLTSLKTKLGNEDVADATECLPSCIESELSIIHVSK
;
A
#
# COMPACT_ATOMS: atom_id res chain seq x y z
N MET A 1 -4.39 18.79 1.83
CA MET A 1 -3.06 18.48 1.24
C MET A 1 -3.18 18.19 -0.23
N ILE A 2 -4.14 17.37 -0.65
CA ILE A 2 -4.45 17.06 -2.06
C ILE A 2 -5.74 17.80 -2.46
N VAL A 3 -5.77 18.47 -3.62
CA VAL A 3 -6.93 19.21 -4.16
C VAL A 3 -7.07 19.02 -5.67
N ASP A 4 -8.19 19.46 -6.25
CA ASP A 4 -8.49 19.43 -7.69
C ASP A 4 -8.31 18.04 -8.33
N CYS A 5 -8.87 17.01 -7.70
CA CYS A 5 -8.71 15.64 -8.17
C CYS A 5 -9.60 15.33 -9.37
N ASN A 6 -8.99 14.72 -10.39
CA ASN A 6 -9.67 14.33 -11.62
C ASN A 6 -9.15 12.97 -12.10
N PHE A 7 -10.06 12.11 -12.55
CA PHE A 7 -9.73 10.86 -13.21
C PHE A 7 -10.41 10.78 -14.56
N ASN A 8 -9.64 10.60 -15.64
CA ASN A 8 -10.14 10.52 -17.02
C ASN A 8 -11.06 11.69 -17.42
N GLY A 9 -10.73 12.91 -16.98
CA GLY A 9 -11.51 14.11 -17.27
C GLY A 9 -12.68 14.35 -16.32
N LYS A 10 -12.99 13.41 -15.41
CA LYS A 10 -14.08 13.55 -14.44
C LYS A 10 -13.54 13.97 -13.07
N GLU A 11 -13.99 15.12 -12.59
CA GLU A 11 -13.69 15.60 -11.25
C GLU A 11 -14.34 14.71 -10.18
N PHE A 12 -13.64 14.52 -9.06
CA PHE A 12 -14.13 13.77 -7.90
C PHE A 12 -13.65 14.36 -6.57
N SER A 13 -14.33 13.99 -5.49
CA SER A 13 -13.93 14.39 -4.14
C SER A 13 -12.62 13.70 -3.73
N CYS A 14 -11.54 14.47 -3.62
CA CYS A 14 -10.25 13.96 -3.17
C CYS A 14 -10.36 13.17 -1.86
N CYS A 15 -11.08 13.71 -0.88
CA CYS A 15 -11.23 13.10 0.46
C CYS A 15 -11.98 11.77 0.44
N GLU A 16 -12.85 11.55 -0.54
CA GLU A 16 -13.65 10.32 -0.66
C GLU A 16 -12.89 9.20 -1.37
N ASN A 17 -11.85 9.53 -2.15
CA ASN A 17 -11.15 8.56 -3.01
C ASN A 17 -9.68 8.38 -2.64
N PHE A 18 -9.08 9.35 -1.95
CA PHE A 18 -7.78 9.21 -1.31
C PHE A 18 -8.00 8.82 0.16
N HIS A 19 -7.71 7.56 0.46
CA HIS A 19 -7.95 7.00 1.77
C HIS A 19 -6.68 7.04 2.62
N MET A 20 -6.87 7.32 3.90
CA MET A 20 -5.77 7.27 4.85
C MET A 20 -5.31 5.82 5.03
N VAL A 21 -4.03 5.58 4.81
CA VAL A 21 -3.37 4.28 5.04
C VAL A 21 -2.06 4.48 5.77
N ASP A 22 -1.56 3.41 6.37
CA ASP A 22 -0.24 3.42 7.01
C ASP A 22 0.89 3.38 5.96
N SER A 23 2.01 4.02 6.30
CA SER A 23 3.26 3.99 5.54
C SER A 23 4.45 3.81 6.47
N GLU A 24 5.66 3.70 5.95
CA GLU A 24 6.88 3.71 6.77
C GLU A 24 6.92 4.90 7.74
N TYR A 25 6.50 6.08 7.28
CA TYR A 25 6.70 7.37 7.96
C TYR A 25 5.48 7.86 8.75
N GLY A 26 4.43 7.04 8.88
CA GLY A 26 3.15 7.41 9.48
C GLY A 26 2.01 7.31 8.47
N SER A 27 0.89 8.01 8.70
CA SER A 27 -0.24 7.98 7.77
C SER A 27 0.09 8.72 6.49
N CYS A 28 -0.30 8.13 5.37
CA CYS A 28 -0.35 8.77 4.06
C CYS A 28 -1.75 8.64 3.47
N PHE A 29 -1.97 9.26 2.31
CA PHE A 29 -3.21 9.15 1.55
C PHE A 29 -2.93 8.35 0.28
N SER A 30 -3.69 7.28 0.07
CA SER A 30 -3.54 6.40 -1.09
C SER A 30 -4.82 6.35 -1.91
N PHE A 31 -4.66 6.41 -3.22
CA PHE A 31 -5.74 6.30 -4.19
C PHE A 31 -5.77 4.88 -4.74
N ASN A 32 -6.97 4.31 -4.87
CA ASN A 32 -7.19 2.96 -5.42
C ASN A 32 -6.42 1.83 -4.67
N THR A 33 -6.14 2.03 -3.38
CA THR A 33 -5.60 0.99 -2.50
C THR A 33 -6.66 -0.03 -2.15
N LEU A 34 -6.29 -1.28 -1.83
CA LEU A 34 -7.13 -2.32 -1.24
C LEU A 34 -6.97 -2.44 0.28
N GLN A 35 -6.07 -1.67 0.89
CA GLN A 35 -5.77 -1.76 2.32
C GLN A 35 -6.76 -0.98 3.21
N ASN A 36 -7.84 -0.44 2.63
CA ASN A 36 -8.86 0.31 3.36
C ASN A 36 -10.17 -0.48 3.50
N LYS A 37 -10.71 -0.55 4.73
CA LYS A 37 -11.89 -1.34 5.11
C LYS A 37 -13.21 -0.92 4.45
N TYR A 38 -13.25 0.22 3.75
CA TYR A 38 -14.47 0.82 3.21
C TYR A 38 -14.67 0.58 1.70
N ILE A 39 -13.89 -0.31 1.08
CA ILE A 39 -13.84 -0.47 -0.37
C ILE A 39 -14.79 -1.59 -0.81
N GLU A 40 -16.00 -1.21 -1.23
CA GLU A 40 -16.76 -2.04 -2.17
C GLU A 40 -17.17 -1.28 -3.45
N ASP A 41 -17.24 0.07 -3.46
CA ASP A 41 -17.90 0.79 -4.57
C ASP A 41 -17.05 1.80 -5.39
N SER A 42 -15.79 2.09 -5.04
CA SER A 42 -15.01 3.19 -5.65
C SER A 42 -13.73 2.80 -6.41
N GLN A 43 -13.48 1.51 -6.64
CA GLN A 43 -12.27 1.09 -7.34
C GLN A 43 -12.27 1.54 -8.80
N VAL A 44 -11.18 2.15 -9.20
CA VAL A 44 -10.97 2.59 -10.56
C VAL A 44 -10.26 1.49 -11.33
N VAL A 45 -10.89 1.04 -12.42
CA VAL A 45 -10.39 -0.05 -13.26
C VAL A 45 -9.85 0.52 -14.57
N VAL A 46 -8.63 0.14 -14.90
CA VAL A 46 -7.95 0.47 -16.17
C VAL A 46 -7.74 -0.82 -16.95
N ASN A 47 -8.30 -0.92 -18.15
CA ASN A 47 -8.18 -2.08 -19.03
C ASN A 47 -8.11 -1.66 -20.51
N ARG A 48 -8.01 -2.66 -21.42
CA ARG A 48 -7.93 -2.42 -22.87
C ARG A 48 -9.13 -1.67 -23.44
N SER A 49 -10.30 -1.77 -22.82
CA SER A 49 -11.52 -1.09 -23.24
C SER A 49 -11.60 0.34 -22.72
N THR A 50 -11.15 0.62 -21.50
CA THR A 50 -11.11 1.98 -20.94
C THR A 50 -9.94 2.82 -21.47
N GLY A 51 -8.89 2.16 -21.97
CA GLY A 51 -7.63 2.81 -22.30
C GLY A 51 -6.81 3.13 -21.04
N PRO A 52 -5.65 3.80 -21.18
CA PRO A 52 -4.83 4.20 -20.04
C PRO A 52 -5.60 5.17 -19.12
N GLY A 53 -5.48 4.97 -17.82
CA GLY A 53 -6.03 5.89 -16.82
C GLY A 53 -5.16 7.13 -16.66
N VAL A 54 -5.79 8.30 -16.55
CA VAL A 54 -5.13 9.58 -16.27
C VAL A 54 -5.68 10.12 -14.95
N LEU A 55 -4.83 10.12 -13.93
CA LEU A 55 -5.10 10.73 -12.62
C LEU A 55 -4.34 12.05 -12.53
N THR A 56 -5.06 13.14 -12.27
CA THR A 56 -4.47 14.46 -11.98
C THR A 56 -4.97 14.99 -10.65
N PHE A 57 -4.09 15.69 -9.94
CA PHE A 57 -4.38 16.35 -8.67
C PHE A 57 -3.31 17.40 -8.38
N HIS A 58 -3.63 18.39 -7.56
CA HIS A 58 -2.66 19.34 -7.02
C HIS A 58 -2.31 18.99 -5.58
N ILE A 59 -1.03 19.21 -5.24
CA ILE A 59 -0.55 19.14 -3.86
C ILE A 59 -0.24 20.55 -3.35
N LEU A 60 -0.63 20.83 -2.11
CA LEU A 60 -0.48 22.15 -1.49
C LEU A 60 0.80 22.29 -0.63
N SER A 61 1.55 21.21 -0.47
CA SER A 61 2.78 21.15 0.31
C SER A 61 3.72 20.10 -0.24
N ASP A 62 5.02 20.23 0.05
CA ASP A 62 6.02 19.20 -0.19
C ASP A 62 5.50 17.81 0.17
N ALA A 63 5.71 16.84 -0.71
CA ALA A 63 5.22 15.47 -0.53
C ALA A 63 6.16 14.47 -1.21
N GLN A 64 6.10 13.22 -0.76
CA GLN A 64 6.64 12.09 -1.51
C GLN A 64 5.47 11.32 -2.12
N VAL A 65 5.41 11.29 -3.46
CA VAL A 65 4.44 10.49 -4.20
C VAL A 65 5.04 9.12 -4.43
N THR A 66 4.34 8.05 -4.02
CA THR A 66 4.80 6.67 -4.21
C THR A 66 3.83 5.91 -5.10
N ILE A 67 4.36 5.09 -6.00
CA ILE A 67 3.57 4.18 -6.85
C ILE A 67 3.82 2.77 -6.37
N HIS A 68 2.74 2.02 -6.18
CA HIS A 68 2.79 0.64 -5.72
C HIS A 68 1.50 -0.09 -6.14
N SER A 69 1.50 -1.41 -6.04
CA SER A 69 0.33 -2.25 -6.26
C SER A 69 -0.80 -1.94 -5.26
N SER A 70 -2.04 -2.27 -5.60
CA SER A 70 -3.23 -1.86 -4.84
C SER A 70 -3.26 -2.37 -3.39
N GLU A 71 -2.80 -3.59 -3.18
CA GLU A 71 -2.66 -4.30 -1.91
C GLU A 71 -1.44 -3.84 -1.10
N GLU A 72 -0.49 -3.13 -1.70
CA GLU A 72 0.77 -2.76 -1.07
C GLU A 72 0.67 -1.41 -0.34
N LEU A 73 1.63 -1.17 0.58
CA LEU A 73 1.77 0.07 1.34
C LEU A 73 3.09 0.76 0.99
N SER A 74 3.11 2.10 1.14
CA SER A 74 4.35 2.87 0.98
C SER A 74 5.33 2.58 2.12
N THR A 75 6.22 1.61 1.92
CA THR A 75 7.23 1.20 2.91
C THR A 75 8.65 1.45 2.41
N ASN A 76 9.66 1.38 3.29
CA ASN A 76 11.07 1.49 2.88
C ASN A 76 11.55 0.36 1.95
N VAL A 77 10.80 -0.73 1.89
CA VAL A 77 11.10 -1.90 1.07
C VAL A 77 10.81 -1.65 -0.42
N LEU A 78 9.83 -0.79 -0.72
CA LEU A 78 9.53 -0.41 -2.09
C LEU A 78 10.75 0.22 -2.77
N ASP A 79 10.97 -0.18 -4.02
CA ASP A 79 12.04 0.33 -4.86
C ASP A 79 11.96 1.87 -4.94
N LYS A 80 13.11 2.52 -4.71
CA LYS A 80 13.23 3.98 -4.70
C LYS A 80 12.83 4.61 -6.03
N LYS A 81 12.91 3.89 -7.14
CA LYS A 81 12.48 4.41 -8.46
C LYS A 81 10.99 4.74 -8.52
N PHE A 82 10.18 4.16 -7.63
CA PHE A 82 8.76 4.43 -7.53
C PHE A 82 8.42 5.49 -6.48
N LYS A 83 9.43 6.13 -5.88
CA LYS A 83 9.27 7.19 -4.89
C LYS A 83 9.75 8.50 -5.49
N LEU A 84 8.83 9.45 -5.55
CA LEU A 84 9.07 10.74 -6.15
C LEU A 84 8.90 11.84 -5.11
N ASP A 85 10.01 12.47 -4.73
CA ASP A 85 9.96 13.68 -3.91
C ASP A 85 9.54 14.87 -4.78
N VAL A 86 8.49 15.56 -4.33
CA VAL A 86 7.92 16.76 -4.93
C VAL A 86 8.07 17.92 -3.97
N LYS A 87 8.69 18.99 -4.44
CA LYS A 87 8.96 20.23 -3.72
C LYS A 87 8.17 21.36 -4.37
N THR A 88 7.13 21.83 -3.68
CA THR A 88 6.17 22.80 -4.26
C THR A 88 6.78 24.18 -4.52
N ASN A 89 8.00 24.42 -4.04
CA ASN A 89 8.78 25.63 -4.32
C ASN A 89 9.69 25.52 -5.56
N ARG A 90 9.81 24.33 -6.17
CA ARG A 90 10.69 24.07 -7.32
C ARG A 90 9.93 23.52 -8.51
N GLU A 91 9.00 22.59 -8.26
CA GLU A 91 8.23 21.96 -9.32
C GLU A 91 6.80 22.51 -9.34
N ASN A 92 6.39 23.03 -10.50
CA ASN A 92 5.02 23.51 -10.71
C ASN A 92 4.13 22.45 -11.36
N PHE A 93 4.72 21.50 -12.07
CA PHE A 93 4.00 20.46 -12.79
C PHE A 93 4.88 19.23 -12.92
N ILE A 94 4.30 18.06 -12.68
CA ILE A 94 5.01 16.78 -12.77
C ILE A 94 4.15 15.83 -13.59
N ASP A 95 4.72 15.33 -14.68
CA ASP A 95 4.14 14.26 -15.46
C ASP A 95 4.87 12.97 -15.16
N LEU A 96 4.11 11.95 -14.76
CA LEU A 96 4.64 10.61 -14.56
C LEU A 96 3.81 9.61 -15.36
N VAL A 97 4.48 8.84 -16.19
CA VAL A 97 3.88 7.73 -16.96
C VAL A 97 4.52 6.43 -16.51
N PHE A 98 3.68 5.48 -16.11
CA PHE A 98 4.10 4.15 -15.69
C PHE A 98 3.23 3.09 -16.34
N SER A 99 3.75 1.87 -16.45
CA SER A 99 2.98 0.71 -16.84
C SER A 99 2.86 -0.29 -15.70
N ILE A 100 1.77 -1.04 -15.75
CA ILE A 100 1.42 -2.09 -14.79
C ILE A 100 1.22 -3.36 -15.60
N ILE A 101 1.87 -4.44 -15.17
CA ILE A 101 1.63 -5.78 -15.67
C ILE A 101 1.20 -6.61 -14.46
N GLU A 102 -0.06 -7.05 -14.45
CA GLU A 102 -0.55 -7.95 -13.41
C GLU A 102 0.13 -9.32 -13.58
N VAL A 103 0.87 -9.76 -12.56
CA VAL A 103 1.48 -11.09 -12.53
C VAL A 103 0.67 -11.93 -11.56
N ASP A 104 -0.05 -12.89 -12.11
CA ASP A 104 -0.73 -13.93 -11.35
C ASP A 104 -0.05 -15.28 -11.60
N ASN A 105 0.17 -15.99 -10.50
CA ASN A 105 0.71 -17.35 -10.55
C ASN A 105 -0.41 -18.33 -10.93
N GLU A 106 -0.06 -19.45 -11.57
CA GLU A 106 -1.07 -20.44 -11.91
C GLU A 106 -1.85 -20.91 -10.67
N ASN A 107 -3.18 -20.99 -10.80
CA ASN A 107 -4.13 -21.35 -9.74
C ASN A 107 -3.84 -22.70 -9.04
N VAL A 108 -2.91 -23.52 -9.52
CA VAL A 108 -2.52 -24.76 -8.86
C VAL A 108 -1.65 -24.48 -7.63
N LEU A 109 -0.83 -23.42 -7.67
CA LEU A 109 0.10 -23.08 -6.57
C LEU A 109 -0.60 -22.69 -5.27
N GLN A 110 -1.86 -22.26 -5.32
CA GLN A 110 -2.64 -21.92 -4.12
C GLN A 110 -2.93 -23.13 -3.22
N TYR A 111 -2.87 -24.35 -3.77
CA TYR A 111 -3.09 -25.59 -3.02
C TYR A 111 -1.79 -26.14 -2.40
N GLU A 112 -0.63 -25.59 -2.78
CA GLU A 112 0.66 -25.97 -2.22
C GLU A 112 0.92 -25.25 -0.89
N ASP A 113 1.61 -25.96 0.01
CA ASP A 113 1.99 -25.40 1.29
C ASP A 113 2.94 -24.19 1.13
N ILE A 114 2.80 -23.19 2.01
CA ILE A 114 3.62 -21.97 2.01
C ILE A 114 5.12 -22.31 2.02
N ALA A 115 5.55 -23.36 2.73
CA ALA A 115 6.95 -23.78 2.80
C ALA A 115 7.50 -24.26 1.45
N ILE A 116 6.64 -24.76 0.56
CA ILE A 116 7.00 -25.23 -0.78
C ILE A 116 7.05 -24.05 -1.74
N ARG A 117 5.97 -23.26 -1.83
CA ARG A 117 5.87 -22.15 -2.79
C ARG A 117 6.62 -20.88 -2.39
N LYS A 118 6.97 -20.72 -1.11
CA LYS A 118 7.81 -19.63 -0.58
C LYS A 118 7.29 -18.20 -0.86
N CYS A 119 5.99 -18.05 -1.06
CA CYS A 119 5.30 -16.78 -1.20
C CYS A 119 3.98 -16.83 -0.41
N ARG A 120 3.28 -15.70 -0.27
CA ARG A 120 1.97 -15.61 0.38
C ARG A 120 0.95 -14.91 -0.52
N TYR A 121 -0.30 -15.39 -0.53
CA TYR A 121 -1.42 -14.71 -1.18
C TYR A 121 -1.99 -13.62 -0.27
N ASN A 122 -2.74 -12.67 -0.86
CA ASN A 122 -3.25 -11.49 -0.16
C ASN A 122 -4.20 -11.82 1.01
N TYR A 123 -4.79 -13.02 1.04
CA TYR A 123 -5.66 -13.49 2.13
C TYR A 123 -4.89 -14.24 3.24
N GLU A 124 -3.58 -14.48 3.09
CA GLU A 124 -2.77 -15.30 4.00
C GLU A 124 -2.05 -14.47 5.06
N ILE A 125 -2.86 -13.71 5.80
CA ILE A 125 -2.42 -12.74 6.78
C ILE A 125 -1.83 -13.45 8.01
N PRO A 126 -0.58 -13.14 8.41
CA PRO A 126 0.00 -13.65 9.64
C PRO A 126 -0.85 -13.28 10.86
N LYS A 127 -1.02 -14.21 11.80
CA LYS A 127 -1.85 -14.02 13.01
C LYS A 127 -1.20 -13.15 14.10
N GLU A 128 -0.19 -12.37 13.75
CA GLU A 128 0.54 -11.51 14.70
C GLU A 128 -0.39 -10.41 15.23
N ALA A 129 -0.34 -10.14 16.54
CA ALA A 129 -1.28 -9.22 17.22
C ALA A 129 -1.28 -7.79 16.66
N LEU A 130 -0.19 -7.39 16.00
CA LEU A 130 0.02 -6.05 15.45
C LEU A 130 -0.09 -5.99 13.91
N HIS A 131 -0.50 -7.08 13.26
CA HIS A 131 -0.85 -7.07 11.84
C HIS A 131 -2.30 -6.59 11.66
N THR A 132 -2.50 -5.28 11.56
CA THR A 132 -3.85 -4.66 11.51
C THR A 132 -4.39 -4.47 10.08
N TYR A 133 -3.58 -4.79 9.07
CA TYR A 133 -3.88 -4.59 7.65
C TYR A 133 -4.88 -5.60 7.09
N GLN A 134 -5.71 -5.16 6.15
CA GLN A 134 -6.81 -5.94 5.59
C GLN A 134 -6.34 -7.04 4.65
N LEU A 135 -5.26 -6.79 3.91
CA LEU A 135 -4.65 -7.75 3.01
C LEU A 135 -3.19 -7.96 3.38
N TYR A 136 -2.68 -9.15 3.07
CA TYR A 136 -1.27 -9.42 3.04
C TYR A 136 -0.63 -8.71 1.85
N SER A 137 0.47 -8.02 2.14
CA SER A 137 1.50 -7.65 1.18
C SER A 137 2.84 -7.75 1.89
N TYR A 138 3.94 -7.80 1.13
CA TYR A 138 5.25 -7.86 1.74
C TYR A 138 5.53 -6.61 2.58
N GLY A 139 5.20 -5.41 2.08
CA GLY A 139 5.32 -4.17 2.83
C GLY A 139 4.44 -4.14 4.09
N ALA A 140 3.18 -4.54 4.02
CA ALA A 140 2.28 -4.60 5.17
C ALA A 140 2.83 -5.51 6.28
N CYS A 141 3.30 -6.72 5.93
CA CYS A 141 3.92 -7.63 6.89
C CYS A 141 5.17 -7.01 7.53
N ARG A 142 6.04 -6.40 6.73
CA ARG A 142 7.27 -5.76 7.23
C ARG A 142 6.96 -4.60 8.17
N LEU A 143 5.92 -3.83 7.86
CA LEU A 143 5.47 -2.70 8.66
C LEU A 143 4.85 -3.16 9.99
N ALA A 144 4.04 -4.23 9.98
CA ALA A 144 3.51 -4.88 11.18
C ALA A 144 4.65 -5.37 12.09
N LYS A 145 5.63 -6.10 11.54
CA LYS A 145 6.79 -6.59 12.31
C LYS A 145 7.65 -5.47 12.87
N SER A 146 7.88 -4.42 12.09
CA SER A 146 8.62 -3.23 12.58
C SER A 146 7.88 -2.58 13.76
N THR A 147 6.55 -2.50 13.67
CA THR A 147 5.70 -1.99 14.75
C THR A 147 5.74 -2.89 15.98
N ALA A 148 5.68 -4.21 15.79
CA ALA A 148 5.79 -5.18 16.87
C ALA A 148 7.13 -5.10 17.59
N LYS A 149 8.23 -5.05 16.84
CA LYS A 149 9.56 -4.90 17.41
C LYS A 149 9.74 -3.57 18.15
N ALA A 150 9.20 -2.47 17.62
CA ALA A 150 9.22 -1.18 18.29
C ALA A 150 8.44 -1.22 19.62
N TYR A 151 7.29 -1.91 19.64
CA TYR A 151 6.50 -2.11 20.84
C TYR A 151 7.20 -3.01 21.87
N GLU A 152 7.79 -4.14 21.44
CA GLU A 152 8.55 -5.04 22.32
C GLU A 152 9.74 -4.34 22.99
N HIS A 153 10.46 -3.48 22.24
CA HIS A 153 11.63 -2.79 22.76
C HIS A 153 11.28 -1.55 23.60
N CYS A 154 10.27 -0.77 23.19
CA CYS A 154 10.00 0.56 23.77
C CYS A 154 8.67 0.64 24.55
N GLY A 155 7.79 -0.36 24.43
CA GLY A 155 6.44 -0.36 25.01
C GLY A 155 5.45 0.57 24.31
N CYS A 156 5.81 1.15 23.17
CA CYS A 156 5.05 2.19 22.48
C CYS A 156 4.86 1.85 21.00
N VAL A 157 3.68 2.18 20.48
CA VAL A 157 3.40 2.19 19.04
C VAL A 157 3.27 3.64 18.58
N HIS A 158 3.75 3.94 17.37
CA HIS A 158 3.63 5.28 16.81
C HIS A 158 2.15 5.70 16.75
N PRO A 159 1.76 6.88 17.28
CA PRO A 159 0.34 7.26 17.48
C PRO A 159 -0.53 7.24 16.22
N VAL A 160 0.12 7.33 15.07
CA VAL A 160 -0.51 7.44 13.75
C VAL A 160 -0.74 6.06 13.11
N ARG A 161 -0.19 4.98 13.68
CA ARG A 161 -0.48 3.61 13.23
C ARG A 161 -1.95 3.30 13.52
N ASP A 162 -2.66 2.68 12.57
CA ASP A 162 -4.04 2.27 12.82
C ASP A 162 -4.09 1.11 13.84
N LEU A 163 -4.30 1.48 15.10
CA LEU A 163 -4.51 0.55 16.23
C LEU A 163 -6.00 0.29 16.48
N THR A 164 -6.92 0.69 15.61
CA THR A 164 -8.36 0.51 15.88
C THR A 164 -8.75 -0.95 16.12
N SER A 165 -8.00 -1.91 15.59
CA SER A 165 -8.16 -3.35 15.85
C SER A 165 -7.53 -3.86 17.17
N LEU A 166 -6.68 -3.08 17.84
CA LEU A 166 -6.03 -3.46 19.12
C LEU A 166 -6.88 -3.21 20.35
N LYS A 167 -7.98 -2.46 20.25
CA LYS A 167 -8.88 -2.23 21.40
C LYS A 167 -9.50 -3.52 21.97
N THR A 168 -9.37 -4.65 21.28
CA THR A 168 -9.99 -5.93 21.68
C THR A 168 -9.00 -7.02 22.08
N LYS A 169 -7.68 -6.85 21.90
CA LYS A 169 -6.70 -7.96 22.07
C LYS A 169 -5.35 -7.57 22.68
N LEU A 170 -5.36 -6.85 23.79
CA LEU A 170 -4.20 -6.80 24.69
C LEU A 170 -4.48 -7.70 25.91
N GLY A 171 -4.61 -9.00 25.63
CA GLY A 171 -4.44 -10.06 26.61
C GLY A 171 -3.16 -10.82 26.23
N ASN A 172 -2.32 -11.12 27.21
CA ASN A 172 -1.13 -11.96 27.06
C ASN A 172 -1.50 -13.26 26.35
N GLU A 173 -1.21 -13.35 25.06
CA GLU A 173 -1.07 -14.61 24.36
C GLU A 173 0.33 -14.61 23.74
N ASP A 174 1.12 -15.60 24.15
CA ASP A 174 2.47 -15.85 23.65
C ASP A 174 2.45 -15.85 22.12
N VAL A 175 3.15 -14.89 21.51
CA VAL A 175 3.28 -14.76 20.06
C VAL A 175 4.23 -15.86 19.58
N ALA A 176 3.65 -17.04 19.39
CA ALA A 176 4.34 -18.19 18.83
C ALA A 176 4.60 -17.97 17.33
N ASP A 177 5.89 -18.04 17.01
CA ASP A 177 6.52 -18.25 15.70
C ASP A 177 6.24 -17.19 14.62
N ALA A 178 7.16 -16.22 14.55
CA ALA A 178 7.30 -15.26 13.49
C ALA A 178 7.67 -15.95 12.17
N THR A 179 6.69 -16.55 11.47
CA THR A 179 6.90 -16.93 10.06
C THR A 179 7.36 -15.69 9.32
N GLU A 180 8.54 -15.77 8.70
CA GLU A 180 9.20 -14.67 7.98
C GLU A 180 8.22 -14.00 6.99
N CYS A 181 8.35 -12.69 6.78
CA CYS A 181 7.58 -12.05 5.72
C CYS A 181 8.09 -12.63 4.40
N LEU A 182 7.22 -13.27 3.63
CA LEU A 182 7.54 -13.87 2.35
C LEU A 182 7.09 -12.94 1.20
N PRO A 183 7.68 -13.03 0.01
CA PRO A 183 7.16 -12.33 -1.16
C PRO A 183 5.68 -12.62 -1.41
N SER A 184 4.98 -11.71 -2.09
CA SER A 184 3.60 -11.95 -2.52
C SER A 184 3.55 -12.96 -3.66
N CYS A 185 2.57 -13.86 -3.67
CA CYS A 185 2.34 -14.77 -4.79
C CYS A 185 1.63 -14.10 -5.96
N ILE A 186 0.95 -12.99 -5.71
CA ILE A 186 0.29 -12.15 -6.71
C ILE A 186 0.86 -10.75 -6.48
N GLU A 187 1.54 -10.21 -7.48
CA GLU A 187 2.15 -8.89 -7.40
C GLU A 187 2.16 -8.27 -8.79
N SER A 188 1.84 -6.97 -8.87
CA SER A 188 1.96 -6.26 -10.14
C SER A 188 3.41 -5.87 -10.41
N GLU A 189 3.89 -6.15 -11.61
CA GLU A 189 5.15 -5.60 -12.10
C GLU A 189 4.91 -4.16 -12.57
N LEU A 190 5.62 -3.22 -11.95
CA LEU A 190 5.55 -1.80 -12.26
C LEU A 190 6.80 -1.36 -13.01
N SER A 191 6.63 -0.51 -14.01
CA SER A 191 7.77 0.16 -14.66
C SER A 191 7.47 1.62 -14.96
N ILE A 192 8.43 2.49 -14.64
CA ILE A 192 8.35 3.91 -14.97
C ILE A 192 8.78 4.08 -16.43
N ILE A 193 7.89 4.62 -17.25
CA ILE A 193 8.14 4.89 -18.68
C ILE A 193 8.74 6.29 -18.84
N HIS A 194 8.18 7.27 -18.13
CA HIS A 194 8.56 8.66 -18.27
C HIS A 194 8.31 9.45 -16.98
N VAL A 195 9.20 10.40 -16.70
CA VAL A 195 9.03 11.42 -15.66
C VAL A 195 9.52 12.75 -16.21
N SER A 196 8.67 13.78 -16.12
CA SER A 196 9.01 15.18 -16.39
C SER A 196 8.67 16.04 -15.18
N LYS A 197 9.48 17.06 -14.91
CA LYS A 197 9.35 18.00 -13.79
C LYS A 197 9.56 19.43 -14.26
#